data_AF-A0A7G7T2A9-F1
#
_entry.id   AF-A0A7G7T2A9-F1
#
_cell.length_a   1.000
_cell.length_b   1.000
_cell.length_c   1.000
_cell.angle_alpha   90.00
_cell.angle_beta   90.00
_cell.angle_gamma   90.00
#
_symmetry.space_group_name_H-M   'P 1'
#
loop_
_entity.id
_entity.type
_entity.pdbx_description
1 polymer ?
#
loop_
_entity_poly.entity_id
_entity_poly.type
_entity_poly.pdbx_seq_one_letter_code
_entity_poly.pdbx_strand_id
1 'polypeptide(L)'
;MSGRWSWSALLVCGAAFAAVAAAPAPVEYGTKEGWGSLRISGQGDVRQFTIDAMGANGHSCGLSGTLRGEIAEATEGSDTPCRVSFKRTPGGFEVKALTEESCRDYCGARASFEGEYLALPAGCTAAASTRRRAAYLADYRGKHYAAALSGMDAFDKECGTFFHWLERDRFANDRAITLLRLGRPKECLAVLDTTIAAGSRDEDSLQQELDKNGSMLPPTDWDSYLPIAKSTWFNRKLCEAAKP
;
A
#
# COMPACT_ATOMS: atom_id res chain seq x y z
N MET A 1 -83.46 -2.35 24.17
CA MET A 1 -82.16 -2.24 24.87
C MET A 1 -81.07 -2.35 23.81
N SER A 2 -80.31 -1.27 23.65
CA SER A 2 -79.43 -0.95 22.52
C SER A 2 -78.07 -1.64 22.61
N GLY A 3 -77.72 -2.46 21.60
CA GLY A 3 -76.36 -3.00 21.44
C GLY A 3 -75.50 -2.06 20.58
N ARG A 4 -74.39 -1.57 21.12
CA ARG A 4 -73.40 -0.74 20.44
C ARG A 4 -72.29 -1.66 19.90
N TRP A 5 -72.02 -1.63 18.60
CA TRP A 5 -70.81 -2.21 18.01
C TRP A 5 -69.90 -1.07 17.54
N SER A 6 -68.79 -0.86 18.25
CA SER A 6 -67.68 -0.02 17.79
C SER A 6 -66.72 -0.86 16.96
N TRP A 7 -66.50 -0.46 15.71
CA TRP A 7 -65.43 -0.99 14.86
C TRP A 7 -64.22 -0.07 14.99
N SER A 8 -63.13 -0.58 15.56
CA SER A 8 -61.83 0.10 15.56
C SER A 8 -61.00 -0.40 14.38
N ALA A 9 -60.86 0.42 13.34
CA ALA A 9 -59.91 0.20 12.26
C ALA A 9 -58.49 0.51 12.75
N LEU A 10 -57.65 -0.51 12.85
CA LEU A 10 -56.20 -0.38 13.05
C LEU A 10 -55.54 -0.17 11.68
N LEU A 11 -55.13 1.06 11.40
CA LEU A 11 -54.21 1.40 10.31
C LEU A 11 -52.79 0.95 10.69
N VAL A 12 -52.34 -0.16 10.13
CA VAL A 12 -50.94 -0.59 10.19
C VAL A 12 -50.18 0.15 9.09
N CYS A 13 -49.48 1.23 9.46
CA CYS A 13 -48.46 1.85 8.61
C CYS A 13 -47.23 0.94 8.57
N GLY A 14 -47.10 0.13 7.52
CA GLY A 14 -45.86 -0.58 7.21
C GLY A 14 -44.82 0.39 6.65
N ALA A 15 -43.82 0.75 7.45
CA ALA A 15 -42.63 1.43 6.96
C ALA A 15 -41.75 0.41 6.22
N ALA A 16 -41.76 0.46 4.88
CA ALA A 16 -40.82 -0.29 4.07
C ALA A 16 -39.43 0.38 4.14
N PHE A 17 -38.52 -0.21 4.90
CA PHE A 17 -37.10 0.14 4.82
C PHE A 17 -36.55 -0.41 3.49
N ALA A 18 -36.42 0.45 2.49
CA ALA A 18 -35.64 0.13 1.30
C ALA A 18 -34.16 0.01 1.72
N ALA A 19 -33.62 -1.21 1.72
CA ALA A 19 -32.20 -1.44 1.87
C ALA A 19 -31.49 -0.81 0.67
N VAL A 20 -30.82 0.32 0.88
CA VAL A 20 -29.89 0.87 -0.11
C VAL A 20 -28.74 -0.12 -0.22
N ALA A 21 -28.70 -0.89 -1.32
CA ALA A 21 -27.57 -1.74 -1.62
C ALA A 21 -26.33 -0.86 -1.72
N ALA A 22 -25.39 -1.03 -0.79
CA ALA A 22 -24.11 -0.34 -0.86
C ALA A 22 -23.45 -0.67 -2.20
N ALA A 23 -22.92 0.35 -2.88
CA ALA A 23 -22.13 0.12 -4.09
C ALA A 23 -21.00 -0.87 -3.78
N PRO A 24 -20.67 -1.79 -4.71
CA PRO A 24 -19.59 -2.73 -4.49
C PRO A 24 -18.30 -1.99 -4.16
N ALA A 25 -17.54 -2.54 -3.21
CA ALA A 25 -16.25 -1.99 -2.86
C ALA A 25 -15.36 -1.89 -4.11
N PRO A 26 -14.55 -0.83 -4.24
CA PRO A 26 -13.62 -0.71 -5.35
C PRO A 26 -12.68 -1.91 -5.40
N VAL A 27 -12.33 -2.33 -6.61
CA VAL A 27 -11.27 -3.34 -6.80
C VAL A 27 -9.95 -2.61 -6.79
N GLU A 28 -9.06 -3.02 -5.89
CA GLU A 28 -7.72 -2.45 -5.75
C GLU A 28 -6.68 -3.34 -6.45
N TYR A 29 -5.74 -2.69 -7.11
CA TYR A 29 -4.61 -3.28 -7.79
C TYR A 29 -3.34 -2.57 -7.30
N GLY A 30 -2.22 -3.27 -7.32
CA GLY A 30 -0.92 -2.73 -6.94
C GLY A 30 0.16 -3.20 -7.89
N THR A 31 1.22 -2.41 -7.99
CA THR A 31 2.42 -2.79 -8.72
C THR A 31 3.31 -3.67 -7.84
N LYS A 32 4.10 -4.54 -8.45
CA LYS A 32 5.20 -5.17 -7.73
C LYS A 32 6.14 -4.09 -7.21
N GLU A 33 6.74 -4.31 -6.04
CA GLU A 33 7.57 -3.34 -5.34
C GLU A 33 6.81 -2.06 -4.91
N GLY A 34 5.46 -2.09 -4.91
CA GLY A 34 4.62 -1.12 -4.21
C GLY A 34 4.72 0.34 -4.65
N TRP A 35 5.27 0.61 -5.83
CA TRP A 35 5.47 1.98 -6.32
C TRP A 35 4.18 2.62 -6.86
N GLY A 36 3.16 1.82 -7.18
CA GLY A 36 1.90 2.30 -7.75
C GLY A 36 0.68 1.54 -7.24
N SER A 37 -0.43 2.25 -7.14
CA SER A 37 -1.76 1.70 -6.82
C SER A 37 -2.78 2.11 -7.86
N LEU A 38 -3.74 1.23 -8.13
CA LEU A 38 -4.85 1.47 -9.03
C LEU A 38 -6.14 1.04 -8.32
N ARG A 39 -7.15 1.90 -8.36
CA ARG A 39 -8.49 1.59 -7.87
C ARG A 39 -9.48 1.72 -9.00
N ILE A 40 -10.35 0.72 -9.18
CA ILE A 40 -11.46 0.78 -10.12
C ILE A 40 -12.77 0.59 -9.36
N SER A 41 -13.72 1.51 -9.53
CA SER A 41 -15.02 1.47 -8.89
C SER A 41 -16.16 1.59 -9.91
N GLY A 42 -17.37 1.18 -9.49
CA GLY A 42 -18.54 1.13 -10.36
C GLY A 42 -18.71 -0.20 -11.10
N GLN A 43 -19.84 -0.32 -11.81
CA GLN A 43 -20.23 -1.50 -12.58
C GLN A 43 -20.69 -1.09 -13.98
N GLY A 44 -20.69 -2.04 -14.91
CA GLY A 44 -21.06 -1.80 -16.31
C GLY A 44 -19.90 -1.26 -17.15
N ASP A 45 -20.25 -0.69 -18.30
CA ASP A 45 -19.27 -0.33 -19.33
C ASP A 45 -18.45 0.91 -18.99
N VAL A 46 -18.96 1.74 -18.07
CA VAL A 46 -18.34 2.99 -17.62
C VAL A 46 -18.01 2.87 -16.14
N ARG A 47 -16.73 2.84 -15.82
CA ARG A 47 -16.20 2.70 -14.46
C ARG A 47 -15.36 3.93 -14.11
N GLN A 48 -15.19 4.21 -12.83
CA GLN A 48 -14.25 5.23 -12.38
C GLN A 48 -12.91 4.56 -12.04
N PHE A 49 -11.81 5.26 -12.31
CA PHE A 49 -10.48 4.80 -11.93
C PHE A 49 -9.69 5.91 -11.24
N THR A 50 -8.77 5.49 -10.37
CA THR A 50 -7.74 6.34 -9.78
C THR A 50 -6.42 5.58 -9.80
N ILE A 51 -5.36 6.23 -10.25
CA ILE A 51 -3.98 5.76 -10.14
C ILE A 51 -3.19 6.77 -9.32
N ASP A 52 -2.49 6.24 -8.32
CA ASP A 52 -1.47 6.96 -7.56
C ASP A 52 -0.15 6.21 -7.74
N ALA A 53 0.90 6.88 -8.20
CA ALA A 53 2.23 6.30 -8.35
C ALA A 53 3.32 7.21 -7.80
N MET A 54 4.35 6.62 -7.22
CA MET A 54 5.51 7.31 -6.68
C MET A 54 6.73 7.05 -7.56
N GLY A 55 7.43 8.13 -7.86
CA GLY A 55 8.73 8.13 -8.51
C GLY A 55 9.83 8.52 -7.54
N ALA A 56 11.05 8.59 -8.07
CA ALA A 56 12.21 9.00 -7.28
C ALA A 56 12.11 10.47 -6.86
N ASN A 57 12.80 10.83 -5.78
CA ASN A 57 12.89 12.18 -5.24
C ASN A 57 11.51 12.79 -4.93
N GLY A 58 10.58 11.99 -4.40
CA GLY A 58 9.24 12.45 -4.00
C GLY A 58 8.34 12.92 -5.13
N HIS A 59 8.70 12.70 -6.39
CA HIS A 59 7.78 12.95 -7.50
C HIS A 59 6.67 11.91 -7.51
N SER A 60 5.47 12.30 -7.91
CA SER A 60 4.32 11.41 -8.01
C SER A 60 3.55 11.61 -9.31
N CYS A 61 2.73 10.62 -9.64
CA CYS A 61 1.67 10.72 -10.64
C CYS A 61 0.32 10.52 -9.96
N GLY A 62 -0.66 11.33 -10.34
CA GLY A 62 -2.06 11.19 -9.91
C GLY A 62 -2.99 11.28 -11.11
N LEU A 63 -3.69 10.19 -11.43
CA LEU A 63 -4.63 10.16 -12.54
C LEU A 63 -5.99 9.68 -12.04
N SER A 64 -7.02 10.48 -12.28
CA SER A 64 -8.40 10.10 -11.99
C SER A 64 -9.32 10.43 -13.15
N GLY A 65 -10.30 9.55 -13.37
CA GLY A 65 -11.31 9.77 -14.39
C GLY A 65 -12.08 8.52 -14.73
N THR A 66 -12.50 8.43 -15.99
CA THR A 66 -13.45 7.41 -16.43
C THR A 66 -12.79 6.36 -17.33
N LEU A 67 -13.04 5.09 -17.03
CA LEU A 67 -12.62 3.92 -17.81
C LEU A 67 -13.81 3.35 -18.59
N ARG A 68 -13.72 3.35 -19.92
CA ARG A 68 -14.69 2.74 -20.83
C ARG A 68 -14.04 1.59 -21.59
N GLY A 69 -14.48 0.36 -21.32
CA GLY A 69 -13.79 -0.83 -21.81
C GLY A 69 -12.34 -0.89 -21.32
N GLU A 70 -11.38 -0.78 -22.24
CA GLU A 70 -9.93 -0.77 -21.98
C GLU A 70 -9.29 0.62 -22.15
N ILE A 71 -10.09 1.68 -22.35
CA ILE A 71 -9.59 3.04 -22.54
C ILE A 71 -10.07 3.90 -21.39
N ALA A 72 -9.12 4.49 -20.68
CA ALA A 72 -9.33 5.47 -19.65
C ALA A 72 -9.05 6.88 -20.17
N GLU A 73 -9.81 7.83 -19.64
CA GLU A 73 -9.57 9.26 -19.84
C GLU A 73 -9.48 9.91 -18.46
N ALA A 74 -8.29 10.38 -18.12
CA ALA A 74 -8.04 11.20 -16.95
C ALA A 74 -8.34 12.66 -17.30
N THR A 75 -9.24 13.27 -16.53
CA THR A 75 -9.70 14.65 -16.73
C THR A 75 -9.47 15.52 -15.50
N GLU A 76 -9.04 14.93 -14.38
CA GLU A 76 -8.77 15.64 -13.14
C GLU A 76 -7.26 15.88 -12.98
N GLY A 77 -6.82 17.14 -13.04
CA GLY A 77 -5.41 17.51 -12.79
C GLY A 77 -4.75 18.32 -13.91
N SER A 78 -5.29 18.32 -15.13
CA SER A 78 -4.86 19.16 -16.25
C SER A 78 -6.04 19.50 -17.16
N ASP A 79 -5.91 20.58 -17.95
CA ASP A 79 -6.89 21.02 -18.94
C ASP A 79 -6.91 20.11 -20.19
N THR A 80 -5.83 19.38 -20.44
CA THR A 80 -5.73 18.44 -21.57
C THR A 80 -5.93 17.01 -21.07
N PRO A 81 -6.97 16.29 -21.52
CA PRO A 81 -7.22 14.93 -21.06
C PRO A 81 -6.07 13.98 -21.39
N CYS A 82 -5.62 13.22 -20.38
CA CYS A 82 -4.69 12.12 -20.58
C CYS A 82 -5.45 10.83 -20.91
N ARG A 83 -5.21 10.26 -22.09
CA ARG A 83 -5.79 8.98 -22.50
C ARG A 83 -4.84 7.85 -22.16
N VAL A 84 -5.37 6.79 -21.57
CA VAL A 84 -4.61 5.67 -21.02
C VAL A 84 -5.21 4.35 -21.50
N SER A 85 -4.35 3.41 -21.89
CA SER A 85 -4.72 2.04 -22.22
C SER A 85 -4.64 1.16 -20.97
N PHE A 86 -5.69 0.38 -20.73
CA PHE A 86 -5.82 -0.63 -19.67
C PHE A 86 -5.94 -2.00 -20.32
N LYS A 87 -4.83 -2.54 -20.80
CA LYS A 87 -4.81 -3.84 -21.46
C LYS A 87 -4.88 -4.95 -20.42
N ARG A 88 -5.84 -5.87 -20.52
CA ARG A 88 -5.95 -6.97 -19.56
C ARG A 88 -4.74 -7.91 -19.59
N THR A 89 -4.30 -8.32 -18.41
CA THR A 89 -3.32 -9.40 -18.20
C THR A 89 -3.96 -10.51 -17.36
N PRO A 90 -3.33 -11.69 -17.21
CA PRO A 90 -3.86 -12.74 -16.34
C PRO A 90 -4.07 -12.32 -14.89
N GLY A 91 -3.28 -11.36 -14.39
CA GLY A 91 -3.31 -10.90 -13.00
C GLY A 91 -3.94 -9.51 -12.79
N GLY A 92 -4.24 -8.77 -13.86
CA GLY A 92 -4.79 -7.43 -13.76
C GLY A 92 -4.68 -6.65 -15.08
N PHE A 93 -3.92 -5.56 -15.08
CA PHE A 93 -3.78 -4.67 -16.24
C PHE A 93 -2.34 -4.27 -16.51
N GLU A 94 -1.98 -4.21 -17.79
CA GLU A 94 -0.84 -3.44 -18.30
C GLU A 94 -1.37 -2.05 -18.67
N VAL A 95 -0.87 -1.04 -17.97
CA VAL A 95 -1.30 0.37 -18.10
C VAL A 95 -0.25 1.15 -18.87
N LYS A 96 -0.68 1.87 -19.93
CA LYS A 96 0.20 2.68 -20.79
C LYS A 96 -0.43 3.99 -21.21
N ALA A 97 0.36 5.03 -21.38
CA ALA A 97 -0.09 6.27 -21.96
C ALA A 97 -0.43 6.07 -23.45
N LEU A 98 -1.57 6.62 -23.90
CA LEU A 98 -1.91 6.74 -25.32
C LEU A 98 -1.61 8.15 -25.84
N THR A 99 -1.55 9.13 -24.95
CA THR A 99 -1.24 10.52 -25.25
C THR A 99 -0.11 11.00 -24.33
N GLU A 100 1.10 10.49 -24.57
CA GLU A 100 2.29 10.70 -23.72
C GLU A 100 2.48 12.16 -23.29
N GLU A 101 2.42 13.11 -24.23
CA GLU A 101 2.64 14.53 -23.93
C GLU A 101 1.62 15.07 -22.92
N SER A 102 0.32 14.85 -23.14
CA SER A 102 -0.72 15.27 -22.18
C SER A 102 -0.62 14.55 -20.83
N CYS A 103 -0.20 13.29 -20.83
CA CYS A 103 -0.10 12.50 -19.61
C CYS A 103 1.06 12.93 -18.71
N ARG A 104 2.08 13.61 -19.27
CA ARG A 104 3.18 14.17 -18.47
C ARG A 104 2.71 15.24 -17.48
N ASP A 105 1.65 15.97 -17.79
CA ASP A 105 1.12 17.03 -16.91
C ASP A 105 0.53 16.46 -15.60
N TYR A 106 0.19 15.16 -15.59
CA TYR A 106 -0.34 14.45 -14.42
C TYR A 106 0.77 13.85 -13.54
N CYS A 107 2.03 14.02 -13.94
CA CYS A 107 3.20 13.40 -13.32
C CYS A 107 4.31 14.41 -13.04
N GLY A 108 4.95 14.26 -11.88
CA GLY A 108 6.24 14.89 -11.63
C GLY A 108 7.33 14.32 -12.56
N ALA A 109 8.36 15.12 -12.85
CA ALA A 109 9.42 14.80 -13.82
C ALA A 109 10.16 13.45 -13.62
N ARG A 110 10.07 12.85 -12.44
CA ARG A 110 10.70 11.54 -12.12
C ARG A 110 9.68 10.46 -11.73
N ALA A 111 8.41 10.65 -12.04
CA ALA A 111 7.35 9.69 -11.79
C ALA A 111 6.76 9.19 -13.11
N SER A 112 6.30 7.95 -13.09
CA SER A 112 5.50 7.35 -14.16
C SER A 112 4.41 6.50 -13.53
N PHE A 113 3.27 6.38 -14.21
CA PHE A 113 2.18 5.48 -13.85
C PHE A 113 2.15 4.22 -14.75
N GLU A 114 3.02 4.15 -15.76
CA GLU A 114 2.98 3.06 -16.73
C GLU A 114 3.59 1.79 -16.15
N GLY A 115 2.89 0.66 -16.26
CA GLY A 115 3.35 -0.59 -15.68
C GLY A 115 2.26 -1.64 -15.54
N GLU A 116 2.62 -2.75 -14.90
CA GLU A 116 1.69 -3.83 -14.59
C GLU A 116 1.08 -3.63 -13.19
N TYR A 117 -0.25 -3.57 -13.14
CA TYR A 117 -1.07 -3.48 -11.94
C TYR A 117 -1.81 -4.79 -11.72
N LEU A 118 -1.47 -5.49 -10.65
CA LEU A 118 -2.02 -6.79 -10.32
C LEU A 118 -3.12 -6.64 -9.27
N ALA A 119 -4.18 -7.42 -9.39
CA ALA A 119 -5.26 -7.44 -8.41
C ALA A 119 -4.68 -7.77 -7.03
N LEU A 120 -4.97 -6.92 -6.04
CA LEU A 120 -4.46 -7.14 -4.70
C LEU A 120 -5.23 -8.28 -4.04
N PRO A 121 -4.53 -9.20 -3.34
CA PRO A 121 -5.18 -10.09 -2.40
C PRO A 121 -6.01 -9.28 -1.40
N ALA A 122 -7.13 -9.84 -0.93
CA ALA A 122 -8.02 -9.14 0.00
C ALA A 122 -7.29 -8.65 1.26
N GLY A 123 -6.28 -9.40 1.73
CA GLY A 123 -5.44 -9.05 2.86
C GLY A 123 -4.40 -7.95 2.60
N CYS A 124 -4.25 -7.49 1.36
CA CYS A 124 -3.23 -6.53 0.91
C CYS A 124 -3.80 -5.20 0.40
N THR A 125 -5.13 -5.04 0.39
CA THR A 125 -5.76 -3.73 0.14
C THR A 125 -5.23 -2.68 1.11
N ALA A 126 -5.24 -1.40 0.76
CA ALA A 126 -4.71 -0.34 1.62
C ALA A 126 -5.33 -0.37 3.03
N ALA A 127 -6.65 -0.59 3.10
CA ALA A 127 -7.37 -0.72 4.35
C ALA A 127 -7.00 -1.98 5.13
N ALA A 128 -6.84 -3.14 4.47
CA ALA A 128 -6.43 -4.37 5.13
C ALA A 128 -5.00 -4.31 5.64
N SER A 129 -4.05 -3.84 4.82
CA SER A 129 -2.64 -3.65 5.18
C SER A 129 -2.50 -2.73 6.40
N THR A 130 -3.23 -1.61 6.42
CA THR A 130 -3.26 -0.68 7.58
C THR A 130 -3.74 -1.40 8.85
N ARG A 131 -4.83 -2.17 8.78
CA ARG A 131 -5.36 -2.91 9.94
C ARG A 131 -4.38 -3.99 10.41
N ARG A 132 -3.76 -4.73 9.51
CA ARG A 132 -2.79 -5.79 9.84
C ARG A 132 -1.56 -5.21 10.51
N ARG A 133 -1.03 -4.11 9.99
CA ARG A 133 0.06 -3.36 10.62
C ARG A 133 -0.30 -2.87 12.02
N ALA A 134 -1.47 -2.27 12.17
CA ALA A 134 -1.95 -1.85 13.48
C ALA A 134 -2.06 -3.02 14.47
N ALA A 135 -2.53 -4.19 14.00
CA ALA A 135 -2.72 -5.39 14.82
C ALA A 135 -1.39 -5.95 15.34
N TYR A 136 -0.41 -6.28 14.48
CA TYR A 136 0.85 -6.83 14.99
C TYR A 136 1.64 -5.83 15.83
N LEU A 137 1.53 -4.53 15.55
CA LEU A 137 2.15 -3.50 16.40
C LEU A 137 1.45 -3.40 17.76
N ALA A 138 0.14 -3.64 17.83
CA ALA A 138 -0.59 -3.74 19.08
C ALA A 138 -0.15 -4.97 19.88
N ASP A 139 0.01 -6.13 19.24
CA ASP A 139 0.55 -7.33 19.88
C ASP A 139 1.97 -7.10 20.40
N TYR A 140 2.83 -6.44 19.62
CA TYR A 140 4.18 -6.08 20.06
C TYR A 140 4.16 -5.18 21.30
N ARG A 141 3.33 -4.11 21.30
CA ARG A 141 3.17 -3.20 22.44
C ARG A 141 2.59 -3.92 23.66
N GLY A 142 1.68 -4.87 23.45
CA GLY A 142 1.13 -5.76 24.46
C GLY A 142 2.11 -6.84 24.95
N LYS A 143 3.35 -6.87 24.43
CA LYS A 143 4.37 -7.88 24.71
C LYS A 143 4.00 -9.30 24.27
N HIS A 144 2.99 -9.44 23.41
CA HIS A 144 2.61 -10.70 22.76
C HIS A 144 3.52 -10.94 21.54
N TYR A 145 4.83 -11.03 21.76
CA TYR A 145 5.82 -10.99 20.67
C TYR A 145 5.69 -12.15 19.68
N ALA A 146 5.28 -13.34 20.14
CA ALA A 146 5.05 -14.48 19.26
C ALA A 146 3.84 -14.24 18.32
N ALA A 147 2.76 -13.65 18.83
CA ALA A 147 1.59 -13.28 18.02
C ALA A 147 1.94 -12.17 17.02
N ALA A 148 2.69 -11.16 17.47
CA ALA A 148 3.18 -10.09 16.61
C ALA A 148 4.01 -10.65 15.44
N LEU A 149 4.99 -11.51 15.72
CA LEU A 149 5.82 -12.12 14.67
C LEU A 149 4.98 -12.99 13.71
N SER A 150 4.07 -13.80 14.23
CA SER A 150 3.17 -14.60 13.37
C SER A 150 2.29 -13.73 12.48
N GLY A 151 1.80 -12.59 12.99
CA GLY A 151 1.02 -11.63 12.23
C GLY A 151 1.85 -10.93 11.14
N MET A 152 3.10 -10.60 11.45
CA MET A 152 4.07 -10.09 10.48
C MET A 152 4.35 -11.12 9.37
N ASP A 153 4.70 -12.36 9.72
CA ASP A 153 5.04 -13.41 8.74
C ASP A 153 3.85 -13.72 7.81
N ALA A 154 2.63 -13.76 8.34
CA ALA A 154 1.43 -13.92 7.53
C ALA A 154 1.18 -12.72 6.59
N PHE A 155 1.51 -11.51 7.03
CA PHE A 155 1.38 -10.30 6.21
C PHE A 155 2.42 -10.26 5.09
N ASP A 156 3.67 -10.55 5.39
CA ASP A 156 4.76 -10.61 4.42
C ASP A 156 4.52 -11.68 3.35
N LYS A 157 4.10 -12.89 3.77
CA LYS A 157 3.81 -13.99 2.84
C LYS A 157 2.73 -13.64 1.81
N GLU A 158 1.72 -12.87 2.20
CA GLU A 158 0.61 -12.51 1.32
C GLU A 158 0.90 -11.23 0.51
N CYS A 159 1.56 -10.24 1.13
CA CYS A 159 1.62 -8.88 0.61
C CYS A 159 3.04 -8.38 0.31
N GLY A 160 4.09 -9.11 0.69
CA GLY A 160 5.47 -8.63 0.62
C GLY A 160 5.93 -8.26 -0.79
N THR A 161 5.40 -8.90 -1.83
CA THR A 161 5.71 -8.54 -3.23
C THR A 161 5.20 -7.15 -3.64
N PHE A 162 4.27 -6.58 -2.88
CA PHE A 162 3.65 -5.27 -3.11
C PHE A 162 4.19 -4.20 -2.14
N PHE A 163 5.18 -4.52 -1.30
CA PHE A 163 5.78 -3.51 -0.43
C PHE A 163 6.69 -2.59 -1.22
N HIS A 164 6.51 -1.29 -0.98
CA HIS A 164 7.50 -0.31 -1.39
C HIS A 164 8.81 -0.54 -0.65
N TRP A 165 9.95 -0.22 -1.25
CA TRP A 165 11.27 -0.48 -0.66
C TRP A 165 11.45 0.18 0.72
N LEU A 166 10.90 1.37 0.93
CA LEU A 166 10.86 2.03 2.25
C LEU A 166 10.04 1.22 3.28
N GLU A 167 8.90 0.67 2.86
CA GLU A 167 8.04 -0.15 3.72
C GLU A 167 8.72 -1.46 4.08
N ARG A 168 9.36 -2.12 3.10
CA ARG A 168 10.12 -3.35 3.32
C ARG A 168 11.20 -3.18 4.39
N ASP A 169 11.98 -2.10 4.35
CA ASP A 169 13.04 -1.86 5.34
C ASP A 169 12.47 -1.44 6.72
N ARG A 170 11.34 -0.72 6.77
CA ARG A 170 10.63 -0.46 8.05
C ARG A 170 10.10 -1.77 8.65
N PHE A 171 9.53 -2.62 7.82
CA PHE A 171 8.99 -3.91 8.22
C PHE A 171 10.09 -4.86 8.72
N ALA A 172 11.25 -4.87 8.06
CA ALA A 172 12.44 -5.58 8.51
C ALA A 172 12.87 -5.14 9.92
N ASN A 173 12.85 -3.84 10.20
CA ASN A 173 13.14 -3.29 11.53
C ASN A 173 12.14 -3.74 12.60
N ASP A 174 10.85 -3.72 12.30
CA ASP A 174 9.80 -4.18 13.23
C ASP A 174 9.93 -5.68 13.53
N ARG A 175 10.25 -6.50 12.51
CA ARG A 175 10.53 -7.93 12.69
C ARG A 175 11.80 -8.16 13.52
N ALA A 176 12.87 -7.40 13.25
CA ALA A 176 14.15 -7.53 13.93
C ALA A 176 14.01 -7.38 15.44
N ILE A 177 13.37 -6.28 15.90
CA ILE A 177 13.20 -6.04 17.32
C ILE A 177 12.24 -7.05 17.96
N THR A 178 11.23 -7.53 17.22
CA THR A 178 10.32 -8.59 17.69
C THR A 178 11.07 -9.91 17.89
N LEU A 179 11.93 -10.30 16.95
CA LEU A 179 12.79 -11.48 17.05
C LEU A 179 13.75 -11.37 18.24
N LEU A 180 14.33 -10.19 18.46
CA LEU A 180 15.18 -9.95 19.63
C LEU A 180 14.42 -10.17 20.94
N ARG A 181 13.19 -9.67 21.05
CA ARG A 181 12.34 -9.85 22.24
C ARG A 181 11.97 -11.31 22.51
N LEU A 182 12.02 -12.15 21.48
CA LEU A 182 11.85 -13.60 21.57
C LEU A 182 13.16 -14.36 21.85
N GLY A 183 14.28 -13.67 22.08
CA GLY A 183 15.58 -14.30 22.29
C GLY A 183 16.18 -14.92 21.04
N ARG A 184 15.87 -14.36 19.84
CA ARG A 184 16.33 -14.87 18.54
C ARG A 184 17.31 -13.89 17.86
N PRO A 185 18.49 -13.61 18.44
CA PRO A 185 19.39 -12.57 17.93
C PRO A 185 19.95 -12.88 16.54
N LYS A 186 20.22 -14.15 16.23
CA LYS A 186 20.68 -14.55 14.88
C LYS A 186 19.68 -14.21 13.79
N GLU A 187 18.40 -14.45 14.05
CA GLU A 187 17.32 -14.14 13.09
C GLU A 187 17.02 -12.65 13.04
N CYS A 188 17.17 -11.94 14.16
CA CYS A 188 17.15 -10.47 14.14
C CYS A 188 18.21 -9.91 13.18
N LEU A 189 19.46 -10.39 13.25
CA LEU A 189 20.53 -9.93 12.35
C LEU A 189 20.21 -10.27 10.91
N ALA A 190 19.75 -11.50 10.64
CA ALA A 190 19.42 -11.96 9.30
C ALA A 190 18.34 -11.10 8.62
N VAL A 191 17.32 -10.63 9.34
CA VAL A 191 16.31 -9.73 8.75
C VAL A 191 16.85 -8.31 8.53
N LEU A 192 17.75 -7.82 9.39
CA LEU A 192 18.38 -6.50 9.16
C LEU A 192 19.39 -6.54 8.00
N ASP A 193 19.95 -7.71 7.70
CA ASP A 193 20.87 -7.92 6.57
C ASP A 193 20.19 -7.77 5.20
N THR A 194 18.85 -7.78 5.14
CA THR A 194 18.11 -7.55 3.88
C THR A 194 17.84 -6.07 3.59
N THR A 195 18.17 -5.17 4.51
CA THR A 195 17.92 -3.72 4.36
C THR A 195 19.03 -3.04 3.57
N ILE A 196 18.73 -1.91 2.93
CA ILE A 196 19.75 -1.11 2.22
C ILE A 196 20.86 -0.66 3.20
N ALA A 197 20.51 -0.38 4.45
CA ALA A 197 21.43 0.03 5.51
C ALA A 197 22.19 -1.13 6.18
N ALA A 198 22.10 -2.37 5.69
CA ALA A 198 22.75 -3.54 6.30
C ALA A 198 24.28 -3.38 6.42
N GLY A 199 24.91 -2.87 5.35
CA GLY A 199 26.35 -2.68 5.23
C GLY A 199 26.91 -1.44 5.93
N SER A 200 26.06 -0.56 6.46
CA SER A 200 26.47 0.71 7.08
C SER A 200 26.23 0.72 8.59
N ARG A 201 26.82 1.71 9.27
CA ARG A 201 26.68 1.92 10.72
C ARG A 201 26.32 3.35 11.11
N ASP A 202 26.38 4.26 10.14
CA ASP A 202 26.14 5.69 10.24
C ASP A 202 25.83 6.28 8.85
N GLU A 203 25.56 7.59 8.80
CA GLU A 203 25.18 8.29 7.57
C GLU A 203 26.31 8.29 6.53
N ASP A 204 27.55 8.53 6.97
CA ASP A 204 28.72 8.58 6.09
C ASP A 204 29.00 7.23 5.43
N SER A 205 28.95 6.13 6.20
CA SER A 205 29.12 4.79 5.66
C SER A 205 27.94 4.38 4.76
N LEU A 206 26.71 4.81 5.07
CA LEU A 206 25.57 4.58 4.17
C LEU A 206 25.77 5.28 2.83
N GLN A 207 26.16 6.54 2.83
CA GLN A 207 26.43 7.28 1.59
C GLN A 207 27.51 6.58 0.77
N GLN A 208 28.62 6.17 1.41
CA GLN A 208 29.69 5.43 0.73
C GLN A 208 29.21 4.10 0.12
N GLU A 209 28.38 3.34 0.82
CA GLU A 209 27.83 2.09 0.29
C GLU A 209 26.87 2.32 -0.88
N LEU A 210 26.04 3.36 -0.83
CA LEU A 210 25.16 3.75 -1.93
C LEU A 210 25.97 4.19 -3.16
N ASP A 211 27.01 4.99 -2.95
CA ASP A 211 27.89 5.48 -4.03
C ASP A 211 28.63 4.34 -4.73
N LYS A 212 29.18 3.37 -3.97
CA LYS A 212 29.83 2.17 -4.51
C LYS A 212 28.89 1.36 -5.40
N ASN A 213 27.60 1.33 -5.05
CA ASN A 213 26.57 0.58 -5.76
C ASN A 213 25.85 1.41 -6.83
N GLY A 214 26.31 2.63 -7.13
CA GLY A 214 25.68 3.52 -8.11
C GLY A 214 24.23 3.89 -7.75
N SER A 215 23.85 3.77 -6.48
CA SER A 215 22.49 3.85 -5.97
C SER A 215 22.28 5.10 -5.12
N MET A 216 22.84 6.23 -5.55
CA MET A 216 22.68 7.51 -4.85
C MET A 216 21.19 7.82 -4.66
N LEU A 217 20.76 8.01 -3.41
CA LEU A 217 19.40 8.41 -3.10
C LEU A 217 19.25 9.92 -3.36
N PRO A 218 18.26 10.34 -4.16
CA PRO A 218 17.90 11.76 -4.27
C PRO A 218 17.49 12.34 -2.90
N PRO A 219 17.56 13.66 -2.71
CA PRO A 219 17.32 14.31 -1.40
C PRO A 219 16.06 13.85 -0.68
N THR A 220 14.90 13.81 -1.34
CA THR A 220 13.65 13.40 -0.67
C THR A 220 13.63 11.92 -0.31
N ASP A 221 14.26 11.07 -1.11
CA ASP A 221 14.36 9.63 -0.82
C ASP A 221 15.34 9.39 0.32
N TRP A 222 16.45 10.15 0.36
CA TRP A 222 17.40 10.17 1.47
C TRP A 222 16.73 10.58 2.78
N ASP A 223 16.03 11.73 2.78
CA ASP A 223 15.34 12.25 3.96
C ASP A 223 14.27 11.25 4.47
N SER A 224 13.60 10.57 3.55
CA SER A 224 12.59 9.55 3.87
C SER A 224 13.21 8.26 4.42
N TYR A 225 14.38 7.88 3.91
CA TYR A 225 15.06 6.64 4.27
C TYR A 225 15.90 6.75 5.54
N LEU A 226 16.53 7.90 5.78
CA LEU A 226 17.49 8.07 6.86
C LEU A 226 16.95 7.68 8.26
N PRO A 227 15.70 8.01 8.65
CA PRO A 227 15.13 7.52 9.92
C PRO A 227 14.99 5.99 9.98
N ILE A 228 14.77 5.33 8.84
CA ILE A 228 14.69 3.87 8.73
C ILE A 228 16.08 3.28 8.92
N ALA A 229 17.09 3.83 8.23
CA ALA A 229 18.49 3.41 8.38
C ALA A 229 18.99 3.56 9.83
N LYS A 230 18.67 4.67 10.50
CA LYS A 230 18.95 4.88 11.92
C LYS A 230 18.32 3.80 12.81
N SER A 231 17.10 3.38 12.49
CA SER A 231 16.44 2.28 13.18
C SER A 231 17.15 0.96 12.95
N THR A 232 17.61 0.69 11.72
CA THR A 232 18.42 -0.49 11.37
C THR A 232 19.70 -0.54 12.21
N TRP A 233 20.48 0.55 12.26
CA TRP A 233 21.73 0.57 13.02
C TRP A 233 21.49 0.40 14.53
N PHE A 234 20.45 1.04 15.06
CA PHE A 234 20.07 0.90 16.46
C PHE A 234 19.69 -0.54 16.80
N ASN A 235 18.77 -1.13 16.04
CA ASN A 235 18.31 -2.50 16.25
C ASN A 235 19.44 -3.51 16.06
N ARG A 236 20.34 -3.29 15.08
CA ARG A 236 21.51 -4.12 14.87
C ARG A 236 22.42 -4.16 16.09
N LYS A 237 22.76 -3.00 16.67
CA LYS A 237 23.55 -2.92 17.90
C LYS A 237 22.91 -3.72 19.04
N LEU A 238 21.59 -3.65 19.20
CA LEU A 238 20.87 -4.43 20.21
C LEU A 238 20.97 -5.95 19.95
N CYS A 239 20.86 -6.37 18.69
CA CYS A 239 20.91 -7.78 18.32
C CYS A 239 22.32 -8.37 18.38
N GLU A 240 23.36 -7.59 18.06
CA GLU A 240 24.76 -7.96 18.25
C GLU A 240 25.13 -8.06 19.74
N ALA A 241 24.56 -7.20 20.59
CA ALA A 241 24.83 -7.21 22.03
C ALA A 241 24.11 -8.36 22.77
N ALA A 242 22.99 -8.85 22.24
CA ALA A 242 22.31 -10.02 22.77
C ALA A 242 23.10 -11.28 22.43
N LYS A 243 23.93 -11.73 23.39
CA LYS A 243 24.72 -12.95 23.27
C LYS A 243 23.83 -14.11 22.79
N PRO A 244 24.26 -14.88 21.77
CA PRO A 244 23.53 -16.04 21.28
C PRO A 244 23.47 -17.19 22.29
#